data_AF-A0A2Y9GME0-F1
#
_entry.id   AF-A0A2Y9GME0-F1
#
_cell.length_a   1.000
_cell.length_b   1.000
_cell.length_c   1.000
_cell.angle_alpha   90.00
_cell.angle_beta   90.00
_cell.angle_gamma   90.00
#
_symmetry.space_group_name_H-M   'P 1'
#
loop_
_entity.id
_entity.type
_entity.pdbx_description
1 polymer ?
#
loop_
_entity_poly.entity_id
_entity_poly.type
_entity_poly.pdbx_seq_one_letter_code
_entity_poly.pdbx_strand_id
1 'polypeptide(L)'
;MRSKGGFILHLLVLAVLCHSGHSLTCYNCAASVACNKTTVCSLNLDACLLVKAEPNLFYHYCWKFDDCNYNFISKTLGLRKLKYGCCQWDLCNRNAAARGTSSTALLLIPLLAAAWTLCL
;
A
#
# COMPACT_ATOMS: atom_id res chain seq x y z
N MET A 1 23.76 -42.98 13.12
CA MET A 1 24.11 -41.57 13.44
C MET A 1 23.05 -40.67 12.81
N ARG A 2 22.45 -39.81 13.63
CA ARG A 2 21.22 -39.04 13.37
C ARG A 2 21.44 -38.02 12.25
N SER A 3 20.69 -38.12 11.15
CA SER A 3 20.66 -37.11 10.07
C SER A 3 20.09 -35.80 10.61
N LYS A 4 20.97 -34.97 11.18
CA LYS A 4 20.66 -33.64 11.70
C LYS A 4 20.71 -32.58 10.58
N GLY A 5 21.27 -32.90 9.42
CA GLY A 5 21.53 -31.93 8.34
C GLY A 5 20.27 -31.46 7.61
N GLY A 6 19.31 -32.36 7.33
CA GLY A 6 18.09 -32.00 6.60
C GLY A 6 17.13 -31.11 7.40
N PHE A 7 17.06 -31.32 8.72
CA PHE A 7 16.17 -30.56 9.60
C PHE A 7 16.64 -29.12 9.80
N ILE A 8 17.96 -28.91 9.85
CA ILE A 8 18.58 -27.58 9.94
C ILE A 8 18.37 -26.80 8.64
N LEU A 9 18.45 -27.46 7.49
CA LEU A 9 18.24 -26.83 6.18
C LEU A 9 16.78 -26.36 6.00
N HIS A 10 15.80 -27.16 6.42
CA HIS A 10 14.39 -26.76 6.38
C HIS A 10 14.06 -25.59 7.31
N LEU A 11 14.64 -25.55 8.52
CA LEU A 11 14.46 -24.43 9.45
C LEU A 11 15.08 -23.13 8.91
N LEU A 12 16.21 -23.21 8.21
CA LEU A 12 16.84 -22.05 7.56
C LEU A 12 16.00 -21.48 6.41
N VAL A 13 15.32 -22.33 5.63
CA VAL A 13 14.41 -21.88 4.55
C VAL A 13 13.18 -21.16 5.12
N LEU A 14 12.64 -21.62 6.26
CA LEU A 14 11.54 -20.95 6.96
C LEU A 14 11.96 -19.59 7.57
N ALA A 15 13.21 -19.44 8.00
CA ALA A 15 13.75 -18.19 8.56
C ALA A 15 14.06 -17.11 7.50
N VAL A 16 14.22 -17.49 6.23
CA VAL A 16 14.50 -16.59 5.09
C VAL A 16 13.23 -15.96 4.51
N LEU A 17 12.04 -16.35 4.97
CA LEU A 17 10.82 -15.53 4.84
C LEU A 17 10.91 -14.33 5.80
N CYS A 18 11.94 -13.52 5.63
CA CYS A 18 11.93 -12.15 6.10
C CYS A 18 10.80 -11.44 5.37
N HIS A 19 9.63 -11.39 6.02
CA HIS A 19 8.68 -10.33 5.73
C HIS A 19 9.41 -9.04 6.04
N SER A 20 9.91 -8.39 5.00
CA SER A 20 10.09 -6.94 4.98
C SER A 20 8.78 -6.37 5.49
N GLY A 21 8.69 -6.06 6.78
CA GLY A 21 7.56 -5.38 7.36
C GLY A 21 7.59 -3.94 6.89
N HIS A 22 7.55 -3.72 5.58
CA HIS A 22 7.56 -2.39 5.01
C HIS A 22 6.22 -1.78 5.36
N SER A 23 6.25 -0.86 6.32
CA SER A 23 5.05 -0.18 6.77
C SER A 23 4.63 0.81 5.69
N LEU A 24 3.54 0.50 5.01
CA LEU A 24 2.99 1.28 3.92
C LEU A 24 2.64 2.69 4.38
N THR A 25 3.02 3.72 3.65
CA THR A 25 2.64 5.11 3.94
C THR A 25 1.59 5.59 2.96
N CYS A 26 0.44 6.07 3.45
CA CYS A 26 -0.67 6.53 2.62
C CYS A 26 -1.09 7.96 2.96
N TYR A 27 -1.82 8.61 2.05
CA TYR A 27 -2.65 9.75 2.43
C TYR A 27 -3.82 9.28 3.31
N ASN A 28 -4.14 10.04 4.36
CA ASN A 28 -5.17 9.69 5.33
C ASN A 28 -6.02 10.90 5.74
N CYS A 29 -7.13 11.13 5.05
CA CYS A 29 -8.07 12.22 5.29
C CYS A 29 -9.51 11.74 5.04
N ALA A 30 -10.41 12.07 5.96
CA ALA A 30 -11.84 11.89 5.77
C ALA A 30 -12.44 13.09 5.01
N ALA A 31 -13.32 12.83 4.05
CA ALA A 31 -14.21 13.81 3.40
C ALA A 31 -13.57 15.18 3.13
N SER A 32 -12.53 15.23 2.29
CA SER A 32 -11.83 16.47 1.96
C SER A 32 -11.79 16.72 0.46
N VAL A 33 -11.76 17.99 0.06
CA VAL A 33 -11.49 18.41 -1.33
C VAL A 33 -10.01 18.22 -1.67
N ALA A 34 -9.13 18.41 -0.69
CA ALA A 34 -7.67 18.22 -0.82
C ALA A 34 -7.10 17.53 0.42
N CYS A 35 -6.25 16.52 0.22
CA CYS A 35 -5.61 15.78 1.30
C CYS A 35 -4.08 15.86 1.17
N ASN A 36 -3.43 16.47 2.16
CA ASN A 36 -1.97 16.54 2.26
C ASN A 36 -1.42 15.77 3.47
N LYS A 37 -2.30 15.20 4.31
CA LYS A 37 -1.90 14.45 5.50
C LYS A 37 -1.50 13.04 5.11
N THR A 38 -0.27 12.67 5.42
CA THR A 38 0.25 11.30 5.28
C THR A 38 0.25 10.60 6.62
N THR A 39 0.18 9.27 6.60
CA THR A 39 0.22 8.43 7.80
C THR A 39 0.85 7.10 7.44
N VAL A 40 1.73 6.62 8.32
CA VAL A 40 2.29 5.27 8.28
C VAL A 40 1.20 4.29 8.73
N CYS A 41 0.85 3.33 7.89
CA CYS A 41 -0.25 2.40 8.12
C CYS A 41 0.11 1.33 9.14
N SER A 42 -0.87 0.93 9.94
CA SER A 42 -0.74 -0.21 10.84
C SER A 42 -0.42 -1.49 10.06
N LEU A 43 0.25 -2.44 10.70
CA LEU A 43 0.74 -3.68 10.07
C LEU A 43 -0.36 -4.52 9.39
N ASN A 44 -1.61 -4.37 9.80
CA ASN A 44 -2.77 -5.06 9.25
C ASN A 44 -3.45 -4.32 8.08
N LEU A 45 -2.93 -3.15 7.69
CA LEU A 45 -3.45 -2.31 6.61
C LEU A 45 -2.40 -2.26 5.50
N ASP A 46 -2.56 -3.13 4.52
CA ASP A 46 -1.62 -3.42 3.43
C ASP A 46 -1.99 -2.70 2.11
N ALA A 47 -2.88 -1.70 2.15
CA ALA A 47 -3.27 -0.93 0.99
C ALA A 47 -3.55 0.55 1.31
N CYS A 48 -3.40 1.41 0.32
CA CYS A 48 -3.93 2.77 0.34
C CYS A 48 -5.24 2.83 -0.45
N LEU A 49 -6.30 3.38 0.14
CA LEU A 49 -7.60 3.58 -0.48
C LEU A 49 -7.77 5.04 -0.91
N LEU A 50 -8.30 5.24 -2.13
CA LEU A 50 -8.85 6.51 -2.62
C LEU A 50 -10.32 6.30 -2.98
N VAL A 51 -11.22 7.08 -2.37
CA VAL A 51 -12.64 7.12 -2.75
C VAL A 51 -13.00 8.52 -3.26
N LYS A 52 -13.76 8.57 -4.35
CA LYS A 52 -14.36 9.76 -4.91
C LYS A 52 -15.88 9.69 -4.73
N ALA A 53 -16.44 10.63 -3.98
CA ALA A 53 -17.87 10.78 -3.74
C ALA A 53 -18.40 12.09 -4.33
N GLU A 54 -19.69 12.14 -4.64
CA GLU A 54 -20.37 13.35 -5.13
C GLU A 54 -20.72 14.28 -3.96
N PRO A 55 -20.62 15.62 -4.13
CA PRO A 55 -20.17 16.38 -5.30
C PRO A 55 -18.71 16.86 -5.16
N ASN A 56 -17.73 15.96 -5.29
CA ASN A 56 -16.27 16.19 -5.18
C ASN A 56 -15.67 16.07 -3.76
N LEU A 57 -16.14 15.11 -2.99
CA LEU A 57 -15.51 14.71 -1.74
C LEU A 57 -14.54 13.54 -1.98
N PHE A 58 -13.33 13.66 -1.47
CA PHE A 58 -12.32 12.59 -1.53
C PHE A 58 -12.09 12.01 -0.13
N TYR A 59 -11.95 10.70 -0.09
CA TYR A 59 -11.54 9.97 1.11
C TYR A 59 -10.25 9.23 0.83
N HIS A 60 -9.30 9.39 1.72
CA HIS A 60 -7.99 8.76 1.65
C HIS A 60 -7.78 7.99 2.94
N TYR A 61 -7.45 6.70 2.87
CA TYR A 61 -7.26 5.86 4.05
C TYR A 61 -6.12 4.86 3.87
N CYS A 62 -5.50 4.49 4.98
CA CYS A 62 -4.90 3.16 5.12
C CYS A 62 -6.03 2.13 5.15
N TRP A 63 -5.88 1.06 4.39
CA TRP A 63 -6.92 0.08 4.15
C TRP A 63 -6.36 -1.33 4.10
N LYS A 64 -7.24 -2.32 4.17
CA LYS A 64 -6.89 -3.71 3.90
C LYS A 64 -7.23 -4.05 2.45
N PHE A 65 -6.30 -4.64 1.71
CA PHE A 65 -6.49 -4.93 0.29
C PHE A 65 -7.66 -5.90 0.05
N ASP A 66 -7.82 -6.90 0.92
CA ASP A 66 -8.97 -7.82 0.91
C ASP A 66 -10.33 -7.10 1.02
N ASP A 67 -10.35 -5.95 1.71
CA ASP A 67 -11.55 -5.13 1.91
C ASP A 67 -11.73 -4.08 0.80
N CYS A 68 -10.92 -4.15 -0.27
CA CYS A 68 -11.01 -3.25 -1.42
C CYS A 68 -12.13 -3.64 -2.39
N ASN A 69 -13.38 -3.61 -1.90
CA ASN A 69 -14.56 -3.87 -2.72
C ASN A 69 -15.66 -2.84 -2.47
N TYR A 70 -16.48 -2.61 -3.50
CA TYR A 70 -17.53 -1.59 -3.47
C TYR A 70 -18.45 -1.72 -2.25
N ASN A 71 -18.96 -2.93 -2.00
CA ASN A 71 -19.98 -3.17 -0.97
C ASN A 71 -19.44 -2.82 0.43
N PHE A 72 -18.25 -3.33 0.77
CA PHE A 72 -17.62 -3.06 2.05
C PHE A 72 -17.31 -1.56 2.22
N ILE A 73 -16.70 -0.93 1.22
CA ILE A 73 -16.36 0.51 1.26
C ILE A 73 -17.62 1.37 1.41
N SER A 74 -18.66 1.09 0.62
CA SER A 74 -19.93 1.83 0.66
C SER A 74 -20.61 1.74 2.03
N LYS A 75 -20.58 0.56 2.66
CA LYS A 75 -21.17 0.33 3.98
C LYS A 75 -20.36 1.02 5.08
N THR A 76 -19.04 0.87 5.05
CA THR A 76 -18.14 1.44 6.07
C THR A 76 -18.13 2.96 6.03
N LEU A 77 -18.19 3.58 4.85
CA LEU A 77 -18.20 5.04 4.70
C LEU A 77 -19.60 5.66 4.64
N GLY A 78 -20.66 4.84 4.62
CA GLY A 78 -22.04 5.32 4.49
C GLY A 78 -22.35 6.01 3.15
N LEU A 79 -21.63 5.64 2.08
CA LEU A 79 -21.71 6.28 0.77
C LEU A 79 -22.57 5.45 -0.20
N ARG A 80 -23.57 6.09 -0.84
CA ARG A 80 -24.47 5.40 -1.78
C ARG A 80 -23.92 5.27 -3.20
N LYS A 81 -23.16 6.28 -3.65
CA LYS A 81 -22.51 6.33 -4.97
C LYS A 81 -21.07 6.75 -4.78
N LEU A 82 -20.15 5.90 -5.22
CA LEU A 82 -18.72 6.14 -5.08
C LEU A 82 -17.93 5.51 -6.23
N LYS A 83 -16.75 6.06 -6.48
CA LYS A 83 -15.68 5.40 -7.24
C LYS A 83 -14.50 5.18 -6.31
N TYR A 84 -13.86 4.03 -6.37
CA TYR A 84 -12.73 3.71 -5.50
C TYR A 84 -11.55 3.13 -6.28
N GLY A 85 -10.37 3.18 -5.66
CA GLY A 85 -9.18 2.46 -6.10
C GLY A 85 -8.27 2.15 -4.91
N CYS A 86 -7.61 0.99 -4.96
CA CYS A 86 -6.60 0.61 -3.98
C CYS A 86 -5.27 0.26 -4.66
N CYS A 87 -4.19 0.42 -3.90
CA CYS A 87 -2.82 0.16 -4.34
C CYS A 87 -1.94 -0.12 -3.11
N GLN A 88 -0.79 -0.78 -3.29
CA GLN A 88 0.04 -1.30 -2.19
C GLN A 88 1.47 -0.73 -2.22
N TRP A 89 1.63 0.52 -2.66
CA TRP A 89 2.91 1.24 -2.62
C TRP A 89 2.72 2.64 -2.05
N ASP A 90 3.80 3.23 -1.54
CA ASP A 90 3.72 4.47 -0.79
C ASP A 90 3.07 5.61 -1.58
N LEU A 91 2.18 6.34 -0.89
CA LEU A 91 1.49 7.56 -1.33
C LEU A 91 0.72 7.43 -2.65
N CYS A 92 0.39 6.19 -3.04
CA CYS A 92 -0.24 5.87 -4.31
C CYS A 92 -1.69 6.37 -4.42
N ASN A 93 -2.37 6.61 -3.29
CA ASN A 93 -3.74 7.12 -3.23
C ASN A 93 -3.84 8.64 -3.37
N ARG A 94 -2.90 9.30 -4.05
CA ARG A 94 -2.96 10.74 -4.35
C ARG A 94 -4.13 11.05 -5.29
N ASN A 95 -4.88 12.12 -5.01
CA ASN A 95 -5.94 12.57 -5.91
C ASN A 95 -5.36 13.11 -7.23
N ALA A 96 -5.89 12.67 -8.37
CA ALA A 96 -5.45 13.12 -9.69
C ALA A 96 -5.66 14.62 -9.93
N ALA A 97 -6.63 15.26 -9.25
CA ALA A 97 -6.82 16.71 -9.34
C ALA A 97 -5.67 17.51 -8.69
N ALA A 98 -4.85 16.88 -7.84
CA ALA A 98 -3.64 17.47 -7.27
C ALA A 98 -2.38 17.19 -8.12
N ARG A 99 -2.53 16.66 -9.33
CA ARG A 99 -1.43 16.58 -10.31
C ARG A 99 -1.18 17.97 -10.88
N GLY A 100 -0.40 18.77 -10.16
CA GLY A 100 0.40 19.81 -10.81
C GLY A 100 1.20 19.15 -11.95
N THR A 101 1.27 19.84 -13.09
CA THR A 101 1.92 19.34 -14.30
C THR A 101 3.41 19.04 -14.03
N SER A 102 3.75 17.78 -13.78
CA SER A 102 5.13 17.31 -13.87
C SER A 102 5.14 15.79 -13.91
N SER A 103 5.05 15.24 -15.12
CA SER A 103 5.37 13.84 -15.36
C SER A 103 6.33 13.75 -16.54
N THR A 104 7.52 14.35 -16.39
CA THR A 104 8.70 13.88 -17.11
C THR A 104 9.27 12.71 -16.33
N ALA A 105 8.70 11.52 -16.54
CA ALA A 105 9.29 10.27 -16.12
C ALA A 105 10.46 9.95 -17.07
N LEU A 106 11.62 10.56 -16.82
CA LEU A 106 12.87 10.11 -17.42
C LEU A 106 13.32 8.86 -16.67
N LEU A 107 12.89 7.71 -17.20
CA LEU A 107 13.43 6.41 -16.87
C LEU A 107 14.89 6.33 -17.30
N LEU A 108 15.84 6.58 -16.40
CA LEU A 108 17.20 6.08 -16.50
C LEU A 108 17.76 5.85 -15.09
N ILE A 109 17.63 4.64 -14.57
CA ILE A 109 18.52 4.16 -13.50
C ILE A 109 19.10 2.82 -13.97
N PRO A 110 20.42 2.78 -14.28
CA PRO A 110 21.11 1.55 -14.65
C PRO A 110 21.25 0.61 -13.45
N LEU A 111 21.21 -0.68 -13.78
CA LEU A 111 21.49 -1.84 -12.94
C LEU A 111 22.73 -1.62 -12.04
N LEU A 112 22.53 -1.52 -10.73
CA LEU A 112 23.58 -1.79 -9.74
C LEU A 112 23.18 -3.04 -8.98
N ALA A 113 23.81 -4.14 -9.38
CA ALA A 113 23.77 -5.43 -8.75
C ALA A 113 24.42 -5.40 -7.36
N ALA A 114 24.02 -6.38 -6.55
CA ALA A 114 24.67 -6.86 -5.32
C ALA A 114 24.40 -6.08 -4.02
N ALA A 115 23.20 -6.25 -3.45
CA ALA A 115 23.00 -6.32 -1.98
C ALA A 115 21.64 -6.95 -1.56
N TRP A 116 21.01 -7.74 -2.43
CA TRP A 116 19.58 -8.10 -2.28
C TRP A 116 19.34 -9.59 -2.04
N THR A 117 20.09 -10.20 -1.13
CA THR A 117 19.87 -11.64 -0.82
C THR A 117 19.48 -11.96 0.60
N LEU A 118 19.48 -11.02 1.55
CA LEU A 118 19.13 -11.35 2.93
C LEU A 118 18.47 -10.16 3.63
N CYS A 119 17.14 -10.18 3.70
CA CYS A 119 16.37 -9.53 4.78
C CYS A 119 16.51 -8.01 4.96
N LEU A 120 15.78 -7.22 4.18
CA LEU A 120 15.25 -5.94 4.68
C LEU A 120 13.75 -5.91 4.52
#